data_AF-W5WHD5-F1
#
_entry.id   AF-W5WHD5-F1
#
_cell.length_a   1.000
_cell.length_b   1.000
_cell.length_c   1.000
_cell.angle_alpha   90.00
_cell.angle_beta   90.00
_cell.angle_gamma   90.00
#
_symmetry.space_group_name_H-M   'P 1'
#
loop_
_entity.id
_entity.type
_entity.pdbx_description
1 polymer ?
#
loop_
_entity_poly.entity_id
_entity_poly.type
_entity_poly.pdbx_seq_one_letter_code
_entity_poly.pdbx_strand_id
1 'polypeptide(L)'
;MAFRGLTAGVAVVCAGLSVVAALIPPVATARTTRSADQDSVSALRQSVLDGSLRRTHQTINGCVVTDGGTKYHLGCDHSVVASSADASKPLTTATPAGLGPDDLARAFALPEDPGKAGTVGIVTVADDPNLESDLATYRSQYNLPPCTTANGCLTVVGKDGGPRPAPTANLPGLNQLAQSYTMETMLDVEMTSAACPRCKIVVVEQPIDLIALGAGQLGLPQAAAQNEATAVNTAIRLGANAVSISYFIGNGRQPNILTSGALAESLYHPGVAIVEASGDYGFLGTAAADQNWPQELPWVISAGGVELTSADGGRTFDKKAWGKVEVTGKYMASSSGCATMLPPANGQPSAVSALCGGHRAASDISAAATNLAFYLTYLPATGGPGGWGIALGTSASSPYIAGLYARAGTAGVDGPNTLYQAPAGAIEDVTSGSNTQTGAAGCKDAPVALCVSGPGWDGPTGLGVPHGLGAFQR
;
A
#
# COMPACT_ATOMS: atom_id res chain seq x y z
N MET A 1 66.18 63.10 22.31
CA MET A 1 65.48 64.26 22.89
C MET A 1 64.85 65.05 21.74
N ALA A 2 63.60 65.50 21.91
CA ALA A 2 62.93 66.54 21.12
C ALA A 2 62.54 66.25 19.64
N PHE A 3 61.31 65.75 19.45
CA PHE A 3 60.11 66.45 18.95
C PHE A 3 60.18 67.70 18.03
N ARG A 4 59.13 67.76 17.18
CA ARG A 4 58.43 68.91 16.53
C ARG A 4 59.07 69.45 15.24
N GLY A 5 58.37 69.70 14.13
CA GLY A 5 56.93 69.79 13.81
C GLY A 5 56.52 71.23 13.46
N LEU A 6 55.95 71.47 12.26
CA LEU A 6 54.84 72.41 11.89
C LEU A 6 54.72 72.53 10.34
N THR A 7 53.60 72.12 9.71
CA THR A 7 52.51 72.92 9.05
C THR A 7 52.91 73.76 7.82
N ALA A 8 52.14 73.94 6.73
CA ALA A 8 50.79 73.55 6.28
C ALA A 8 50.64 73.93 4.77
N GLY A 9 49.59 73.44 4.09
CA GLY A 9 49.12 73.98 2.80
C GLY A 9 48.18 73.04 2.03
N VAL A 10 46.90 73.41 1.90
CA VAL A 10 45.78 72.67 1.27
C VAL A 10 45.31 73.45 0.03
N ALA A 11 45.09 72.82 -1.14
CA ALA A 11 43.80 72.59 -1.87
C ALA A 11 44.04 72.92 -3.38
N VAL A 12 43.38 72.41 -4.44
CA VAL A 12 42.23 71.52 -4.67
C VAL A 12 42.22 71.08 -6.16
N VAL A 13 41.92 69.79 -6.39
CA VAL A 13 41.14 69.07 -7.43
C VAL A 13 41.01 69.59 -8.88
N CYS A 14 41.29 68.70 -9.87
CA CYS A 14 40.35 68.31 -10.95
C CYS A 14 40.79 67.03 -11.68
N ALA A 15 39.80 66.20 -12.04
CA ALA A 15 39.90 64.80 -12.46
C ALA A 15 40.16 64.59 -13.97
N GLY A 16 40.73 63.43 -14.32
CA GLY A 16 40.78 62.88 -15.68
C GLY A 16 40.72 61.35 -15.64
N LEU A 17 39.73 60.77 -16.33
CA LEU A 17 39.44 59.34 -16.42
C LEU A 17 40.54 58.55 -17.18
N SER A 18 40.85 57.35 -16.70
CA SER A 18 41.38 56.23 -17.50
C SER A 18 40.64 54.95 -17.10
N VAL A 19 40.04 54.28 -18.08
CA VAL A 19 39.32 53.01 -17.94
C VAL A 19 40.32 51.88 -17.71
N VAL A 20 40.17 51.14 -16.61
CA VAL A 20 40.88 49.87 -16.37
C VAL A 20 39.84 48.75 -16.38
N ALA A 21 39.98 47.83 -17.34
CA ALA A 21 39.18 46.61 -17.40
C ALA A 21 39.57 45.68 -16.25
N ALA A 22 38.62 45.39 -15.36
CA ALA A 22 38.80 44.38 -14.32
C ALA A 22 38.53 42.99 -14.89
N LEU A 23 39.54 42.11 -14.82
CA LEU A 23 39.43 40.67 -15.09
C LEU A 23 38.55 40.03 -14.00
N ILE A 24 37.38 39.54 -14.40
CA ILE A 24 36.51 38.69 -13.57
C ILE A 24 37.07 37.26 -13.66
N PRO A 25 37.38 36.58 -12.53
CA PRO A 25 37.78 35.17 -12.58
C PRO A 25 36.59 34.31 -13.04
N PRO A 26 36.82 33.22 -13.79
CA PRO A 26 35.74 32.37 -14.26
C PRO A 26 34.98 31.77 -13.07
N VAL A 27 33.66 31.93 -13.08
CA VAL A 27 32.75 31.23 -12.18
C VAL A 27 32.92 29.74 -12.45
N ALA A 28 33.46 29.01 -11.48
CA ALA A 28 33.45 27.56 -11.51
C ALA A 28 31.99 27.10 -11.43
N THR A 29 31.43 26.64 -12.56
CA THR A 29 30.22 25.84 -12.56
C THR A 29 30.50 24.60 -11.72
N ALA A 30 29.90 24.50 -10.54
CA ALA A 30 29.90 23.29 -9.74
C ALA A 30 29.24 22.18 -10.57
N ARG A 31 30.06 21.32 -11.17
CA ARG A 31 29.61 20.01 -11.67
C ARG A 31 29.28 19.20 -10.43
N THR A 32 27.99 19.05 -10.13
CA THR A 32 27.50 18.04 -9.19
C THR A 32 28.00 16.68 -9.67
N THR A 33 28.97 16.12 -8.99
CA THR A 33 29.44 14.75 -9.21
C THR A 33 28.33 13.82 -8.76
N ARG A 34 27.57 13.26 -9.71
CA ARG A 34 26.63 12.15 -9.47
C ARG A 34 27.44 11.00 -8.88
N SER A 35 27.09 10.54 -7.68
CA SER A 35 27.78 9.41 -7.04
C SER A 35 27.36 8.10 -7.70
N ALA A 36 28.25 7.10 -7.70
CA ALA A 36 27.96 5.76 -8.24
C ALA A 36 26.70 5.11 -7.60
N ASP A 37 26.37 5.47 -6.36
CA ASP A 37 25.14 5.04 -5.68
C ASP A 37 23.87 5.71 -6.25
N GLN A 38 23.94 6.96 -6.70
CA GLN A 38 22.79 7.59 -7.36
C GLN A 38 22.58 7.06 -8.77
N ASP A 39 23.65 6.67 -9.46
CA ASP A 39 23.56 6.05 -10.78
C ASP A 39 22.93 4.66 -10.71
N SER A 40 23.15 3.90 -9.64
CA SER A 40 22.49 2.60 -9.43
C SER A 40 21.01 2.76 -9.04
N VAL A 41 20.66 3.70 -8.14
CA VAL A 41 19.25 3.99 -7.81
C VAL A 41 18.49 4.52 -9.02
N SER A 42 19.10 5.37 -9.84
CA SER A 42 18.47 5.88 -11.07
C SER A 42 18.18 4.75 -12.06
N ALA A 43 19.08 3.76 -12.18
CA ALA A 43 18.86 2.59 -13.04
C ALA A 43 17.76 1.66 -12.50
N LEU A 44 17.70 1.45 -11.18
CA LEU A 44 16.60 0.73 -10.53
C LEU A 44 15.27 1.43 -10.76
N ARG A 45 15.25 2.76 -10.60
CA ARG A 45 14.08 3.60 -10.85
C ARG A 45 13.59 3.48 -12.29
N GLN A 46 14.50 3.48 -13.27
CA GLN A 46 14.14 3.27 -14.67
C GLN A 46 13.52 1.89 -14.88
N SER A 47 14.10 0.85 -14.26
CA SER A 47 13.58 -0.53 -14.32
C SER A 47 12.21 -0.69 -13.65
N VAL A 48 11.93 0.12 -12.62
CA VAL A 48 10.59 0.22 -12.00
C VAL A 48 9.60 0.80 -13.01
N LEU A 49 9.95 1.93 -13.63
CA LEU A 49 9.05 2.65 -14.53
C LEU A 49 8.73 1.83 -15.78
N ASP A 50 9.71 1.19 -16.41
CA ASP A 50 9.47 0.39 -17.62
C ASP A 50 8.96 -1.04 -17.37
N GLY A 51 8.73 -1.40 -16.09
CA GLY A 51 8.24 -2.71 -15.68
C GLY A 51 9.24 -3.86 -15.90
N SER A 52 10.53 -3.54 -16.04
CA SER A 52 11.60 -4.53 -16.26
C SER A 52 12.26 -5.07 -15.00
N LEU A 53 12.07 -4.43 -13.85
CA LEU A 53 12.75 -4.79 -12.60
C LEU A 53 12.59 -6.28 -12.26
N ARG A 54 11.35 -6.80 -12.38
CA ARG A 54 11.02 -8.21 -12.11
C ARG A 54 11.50 -9.20 -13.17
N ARG A 55 12.26 -8.77 -14.18
CA ARG A 55 13.00 -9.66 -15.09
C ARG A 55 14.40 -10.00 -14.56
N THR A 56 14.90 -9.22 -13.62
CA THR A 56 16.29 -9.29 -13.12
C THR A 56 16.37 -9.47 -11.61
N HIS A 57 15.27 -9.22 -10.90
CA HIS A 57 15.15 -9.40 -9.46
C HIS A 57 13.97 -10.30 -9.17
N GLN A 58 14.14 -11.27 -8.26
CA GLN A 58 13.02 -12.05 -7.77
C GLN A 58 12.24 -11.29 -6.71
N THR A 59 11.11 -11.85 -6.32
CA THR A 59 10.25 -11.34 -5.26
C THR A 59 10.28 -12.29 -4.07
N ILE A 60 10.47 -11.75 -2.87
CA ILE A 60 10.43 -12.47 -1.59
C ILE A 60 9.06 -12.24 -0.99
N ASN A 61 8.30 -13.31 -0.76
CA ASN A 61 7.08 -13.23 0.04
C ASN A 61 7.48 -13.10 1.50
N GLY A 62 7.12 -11.96 2.12
CA GLY A 62 7.48 -11.69 3.50
C GLY A 62 6.66 -12.51 4.49
N CYS A 63 5.47 -12.96 4.10
CA CYS A 63 4.47 -13.58 4.96
C CYS A 63 4.48 -15.12 4.98
N VAL A 64 5.55 -15.73 4.47
CA VAL A 64 5.80 -17.17 4.58
C VAL A 64 7.07 -17.38 5.37
N VAL A 65 6.94 -17.96 6.57
CA VAL A 65 8.07 -18.29 7.45
C VAL A 65 8.26 -19.80 7.51
N THR A 66 9.51 -20.23 7.74
CA THR A 66 9.86 -21.65 7.90
C THR A 66 10.42 -21.88 9.30
N ASP A 67 9.75 -22.72 10.09
CA ASP A 67 10.22 -23.16 11.41
C ASP A 67 10.23 -24.69 11.48
N GLY A 68 11.36 -25.26 11.92
CA GLY A 68 11.56 -26.72 11.97
C GLY A 68 11.38 -27.45 10.62
N GLY A 69 11.45 -26.75 9.48
CA GLY A 69 11.16 -27.28 8.15
C GLY A 69 9.69 -27.18 7.71
N THR A 70 8.79 -26.72 8.59
CA THR A 70 7.37 -26.47 8.30
C THR A 70 7.18 -25.02 7.84
N LYS A 71 6.42 -24.82 6.76
CA LYS A 71 6.05 -23.48 6.27
C LYS A 71 4.72 -23.03 6.87
N TYR A 72 4.70 -21.82 7.41
CA TYR A 72 3.50 -21.16 7.92
C TYR A 72 3.16 -19.96 7.03
N HIS A 73 1.90 -19.85 6.62
CA HIS A 73 1.38 -18.68 5.91
C HIS A 73 0.70 -17.77 6.93
N LEU A 74 1.11 -16.51 6.97
CA LEU A 74 0.81 -15.60 8.07
C LEU A 74 -0.40 -14.70 7.77
N GLY A 75 -1.19 -15.06 6.75
CA GLY A 75 -2.38 -14.32 6.34
C GLY A 75 -2.09 -13.00 5.62
N CYS A 76 -0.94 -12.37 5.83
CA CYS A 76 -0.49 -11.27 4.98
C CYS A 76 0.09 -11.82 3.66
N ASP A 77 0.17 -11.00 2.62
CA ASP A 77 0.75 -11.39 1.33
C ASP A 77 1.83 -10.44 0.80
N HIS A 78 2.20 -9.40 1.57
CA HIS A 78 3.18 -8.45 1.08
C HIS A 78 4.44 -9.15 0.60
N SER A 79 4.96 -8.58 -0.47
CA SER A 79 6.11 -9.12 -1.15
C SER A 79 7.07 -7.99 -1.47
N VAL A 80 8.37 -8.27 -1.38
CA VAL A 80 9.40 -7.27 -1.59
C VAL A 80 10.37 -7.74 -2.66
N VAL A 81 10.85 -6.80 -3.47
CA VAL A 81 11.88 -7.10 -4.48
C VAL A 81 13.18 -7.50 -3.77
N ALA A 82 13.77 -8.61 -4.18
CA ALA A 82 15.08 -9.08 -3.73
C ALA A 82 16.22 -8.31 -4.40
N SER A 83 17.44 -8.39 -3.86
CA SER A 83 18.61 -7.70 -4.45
C SER A 83 19.10 -8.26 -5.78
N SER A 84 18.68 -9.46 -6.18
CA SER A 84 18.93 -10.06 -7.50
C SER A 84 17.96 -11.21 -7.76
N ALA A 85 18.03 -11.84 -8.94
CA ALA A 85 17.22 -13.00 -9.32
C ALA A 85 17.34 -14.20 -8.35
N ASP A 86 18.50 -14.38 -7.71
CA ASP A 86 18.80 -15.55 -6.88
C ASP A 86 18.94 -15.20 -5.39
N ALA A 87 18.80 -13.91 -5.02
CA ALA A 87 19.01 -13.44 -3.66
C ALA A 87 17.79 -13.66 -2.73
N SER A 88 18.01 -14.16 -1.52
CA SER A 88 16.99 -14.25 -0.47
C SER A 88 16.88 -13.00 0.42
N LYS A 89 17.63 -11.94 0.08
CA LYS A 89 17.64 -10.68 0.82
C LYS A 89 16.87 -9.59 0.06
N PRO A 90 16.06 -8.77 0.74
CA PRO A 90 15.41 -7.62 0.13
C PRO A 90 16.43 -6.66 -0.51
N LEU A 91 16.04 -6.08 -1.63
CA LEU A 91 16.72 -4.93 -2.21
C LEU A 91 16.52 -3.73 -1.28
N THR A 92 17.63 -3.09 -0.89
CA THR A 92 17.63 -1.90 -0.04
C THR A 92 18.49 -0.81 -0.66
N THR A 93 18.03 0.43 -0.56
CA THR A 93 18.67 1.60 -1.15
C THR A 93 18.64 2.79 -0.19
N ALA A 94 19.53 3.76 -0.39
CA ALA A 94 19.60 4.96 0.45
C ALA A 94 18.49 5.99 0.15
N THR A 95 17.96 5.97 -1.07
CA THR A 95 16.86 6.84 -1.56
C THR A 95 15.88 6.00 -2.37
N PRO A 96 14.58 6.34 -2.40
CA PRO A 96 13.57 5.50 -3.03
C PRO A 96 13.81 5.29 -4.53
N ALA A 97 13.76 4.03 -4.97
CA ALA A 97 13.70 3.66 -6.39
C ALA A 97 12.27 3.29 -6.85
N GLY A 98 11.40 2.89 -5.92
CA GLY A 98 9.99 2.57 -6.20
C GLY A 98 9.13 3.79 -6.49
N LEU A 99 7.86 3.56 -6.78
CA LEU A 99 6.82 4.57 -6.98
C LEU A 99 6.43 5.18 -5.62
N GLY A 100 6.44 6.51 -5.55
CA GLY A 100 6.08 7.27 -4.35
C GLY A 100 4.76 8.05 -4.49
N PRO A 101 4.39 8.87 -3.49
CA PRO A 101 3.14 9.65 -3.48
C PRO A 101 2.90 10.46 -4.75
N ASP A 102 3.91 11.15 -5.27
CA ASP A 102 3.78 11.97 -6.48
C ASP A 102 3.50 11.14 -7.74
N ASP A 103 4.05 9.93 -7.81
CA ASP A 103 3.77 9.01 -8.92
C ASP A 103 2.33 8.53 -8.87
N LEU A 104 1.86 8.15 -7.67
CA LEU A 104 0.50 7.67 -7.46
C LEU A 104 -0.53 8.79 -7.69
N ALA A 105 -0.22 10.01 -7.26
CA ALA A 105 -1.04 11.18 -7.53
C ALA A 105 -1.17 11.44 -9.04
N ARG A 106 -0.08 11.34 -9.82
CA ARG A 106 -0.13 11.44 -11.29
C ARG A 106 -0.88 10.27 -11.91
N ALA A 107 -0.59 9.04 -11.49
CA ALA A 107 -1.18 7.84 -12.06
C ALA A 107 -2.71 7.83 -11.91
N PHE A 108 -3.23 8.34 -10.79
CA PHE A 108 -4.65 8.35 -10.46
C PHE A 108 -5.31 9.73 -10.56
N ALA A 109 -4.66 10.69 -11.24
CA ALA A 109 -5.15 12.05 -11.45
C ALA A 109 -5.68 12.72 -10.17
N LEU A 110 -4.98 12.52 -9.04
CA LEU A 110 -5.41 13.10 -7.78
C LEU A 110 -5.26 14.62 -7.80
N PRO A 111 -6.22 15.38 -7.25
CA PRO A 111 -6.11 16.83 -7.16
C PRO A 111 -4.97 17.22 -6.22
N GLU A 112 -4.38 18.40 -6.44
CA GLU A 112 -3.40 18.98 -5.50
C GLU A 112 -4.05 19.36 -4.16
N ASP A 113 -5.36 19.65 -4.16
CA ASP A 113 -6.11 19.88 -2.92
C ASP A 113 -5.99 18.64 -2.02
N PRO A 114 -5.39 18.78 -0.82
CA PRO A 114 -5.21 17.64 0.07
C PRO A 114 -6.53 17.07 0.61
N GLY A 115 -7.67 17.72 0.37
CA GLY A 115 -8.99 17.23 0.75
C GLY A 115 -9.26 17.33 2.25
N LYS A 116 -10.15 16.47 2.75
CA LYS A 116 -10.51 16.39 4.17
C LYS A 116 -9.38 15.75 4.98
N ALA A 117 -9.32 16.10 6.26
CA ALA A 117 -8.44 15.47 7.25
C ALA A 117 -9.22 14.39 8.02
N GLY A 118 -9.65 13.33 7.33
CA GLY A 118 -10.30 12.18 7.94
C GLY A 118 -9.33 11.35 8.79
N THR A 119 -9.85 10.25 9.35
CA THR A 119 -9.03 9.28 10.09
C THR A 119 -9.06 7.95 9.37
N VAL A 120 -7.88 7.37 9.15
CA VAL A 120 -7.71 6.01 8.64
C VAL A 120 -7.30 5.10 9.79
N GLY A 121 -8.07 4.04 10.01
CA GLY A 121 -7.68 2.93 10.86
C GLY A 121 -6.84 1.93 10.07
N ILE A 122 -5.72 1.49 10.60
CA ILE A 122 -4.93 0.37 10.07
C ILE A 122 -4.98 -0.72 11.11
N VAL A 123 -5.55 -1.85 10.74
CA VAL A 123 -5.60 -3.03 11.59
C VAL A 123 -4.40 -3.89 11.22
N THR A 124 -3.54 -4.17 12.21
CA THR A 124 -2.28 -4.90 12.00
C THR A 124 -2.02 -5.90 13.12
N VAL A 125 -0.94 -6.65 13.00
CA VAL A 125 -0.50 -7.68 13.94
C VAL A 125 0.92 -7.35 14.40
N ALA A 126 1.20 -7.58 15.69
CA ALA A 126 2.47 -7.30 16.34
C ALA A 126 2.81 -5.81 16.46
N ASP A 127 3.78 -5.52 17.34
CA ASP A 127 4.32 -4.19 17.57
C ASP A 127 5.52 -3.93 16.66
N ASP A 128 5.53 -2.75 16.01
CA ASP A 128 6.70 -2.18 15.34
C ASP A 128 7.28 -1.05 16.20
N PRO A 129 8.43 -1.26 16.87
CA PRO A 129 9.02 -0.24 17.73
C PRO A 129 9.60 0.95 16.97
N ASN A 130 9.81 0.85 15.65
CA ASN A 130 10.36 1.92 14.82
C ASN A 130 9.30 2.64 13.97
N LEU A 131 8.02 2.26 14.08
CA LEU A 131 6.93 2.76 13.22
C LEU A 131 6.93 4.28 13.06
N GLU A 132 6.95 5.03 14.17
CA GLU A 132 6.89 6.50 14.11
C GLU A 132 8.14 7.10 13.45
N SER A 133 9.33 6.57 13.73
CA SER A 133 10.58 7.06 13.13
C SER A 133 10.71 6.72 11.64
N ASP A 134 10.26 5.54 11.24
CA ASP A 134 10.27 5.11 9.84
C ASP A 134 9.23 5.91 9.04
N LEU A 135 8.02 6.10 9.59
CA LEU A 135 6.99 6.95 9.01
C LEU A 135 7.46 8.42 8.88
N ALA A 136 8.19 8.94 9.86
CA ALA A 136 8.77 10.27 9.78
C ALA A 136 9.77 10.40 8.63
N THR A 137 10.60 9.37 8.41
CA THR A 137 11.56 9.32 7.30
C THR A 137 10.84 9.32 5.95
N TYR A 138 9.83 8.46 5.79
CA TYR A 138 9.02 8.40 4.58
C TYR A 138 8.36 9.74 4.27
N ARG A 139 7.66 10.31 5.26
CA ARG A 139 6.93 11.56 5.08
C ARG A 139 7.87 12.74 4.81
N SER A 140 9.05 12.78 5.44
CA SER A 140 10.06 13.79 5.12
C SER A 140 10.62 13.65 3.71
N GLN A 141 10.87 12.43 3.23
CA GLN A 141 11.37 12.18 1.87
C GLN A 141 10.42 12.72 0.79
N TYR A 142 9.12 12.64 1.04
CA TYR A 142 8.09 13.08 0.11
C TYR A 142 7.45 14.43 0.47
N ASN A 143 8.08 15.21 1.35
CA ASN A 143 7.60 16.53 1.78
C ASN A 143 6.14 16.53 2.32
N LEU A 144 5.73 15.42 2.94
CA LEU A 144 4.42 15.30 3.59
C LEU A 144 4.50 15.86 5.02
N PRO A 145 3.42 16.45 5.56
CA PRO A 145 3.40 16.97 6.93
C PRO A 145 3.81 15.91 7.95
N PRO A 146 4.51 16.19 9.06
CA PRO A 146 4.83 15.15 10.05
C PRO A 146 3.57 14.47 10.61
N CYS A 147 3.62 13.15 10.80
CA CYS A 147 2.55 12.41 11.48
C CYS A 147 3.12 11.66 12.67
N THR A 148 2.91 12.21 13.88
CA THR A 148 3.53 11.70 15.10
C THR A 148 2.50 11.52 16.21
N THR A 149 2.83 10.75 17.23
CA THR A 149 2.00 10.66 18.44
C THR A 149 1.92 12.02 19.15
N ALA A 150 3.05 12.74 19.21
CA ALA A 150 3.14 14.05 19.84
C ALA A 150 2.24 15.12 19.20
N ASN A 151 2.06 15.10 17.89
CA ASN A 151 1.18 16.06 17.19
C ASN A 151 -0.26 15.55 17.00
N GLY A 152 -0.57 14.36 17.53
CA GLY A 152 -1.91 13.75 17.47
C GLY A 152 -2.34 13.28 16.07
N CYS A 153 -1.42 13.22 15.11
CA CYS A 153 -1.69 12.63 13.80
C CYS A 153 -1.67 11.11 13.86
N LEU A 154 -0.71 10.53 14.59
CA LEU A 154 -0.55 9.09 14.75
C LEU A 154 -1.10 8.65 16.12
N THR A 155 -1.84 7.56 16.15
CA THR A 155 -2.24 6.85 17.37
C THR A 155 -1.92 5.38 17.17
N VAL A 156 -1.24 4.76 18.14
CA VAL A 156 -0.91 3.32 18.09
C VAL A 156 -1.41 2.68 19.38
N VAL A 157 -2.29 1.69 19.26
CA VAL A 157 -2.96 1.03 20.40
C VAL A 157 -3.06 -0.48 20.18
N GLY A 158 -3.25 -1.24 21.25
CA GLY A 158 -3.62 -2.65 21.11
C GLY A 158 -5.06 -2.83 20.62
N LYS A 159 -5.42 -4.05 20.19
CA LYS A 159 -6.73 -4.40 19.61
C LYS A 159 -7.95 -3.94 20.37
N ASP A 160 -7.87 -3.82 21.70
CA ASP A 160 -8.97 -3.41 22.58
C ASP A 160 -8.97 -1.88 22.87
N GLY A 161 -8.06 -1.13 22.25
CA GLY A 161 -7.81 0.30 22.50
C GLY A 161 -6.91 0.57 23.70
N GLY A 162 -6.36 -0.50 24.29
CA GLY A 162 -5.50 -0.46 25.47
C GLY A 162 -4.01 -0.60 25.15
N PRO A 163 -3.22 -1.15 26.08
CA PRO A 163 -1.79 -1.39 25.87
C PRO A 163 -1.52 -2.19 24.60
N ARG A 164 -0.46 -1.80 23.90
CA ARG A 164 0.05 -2.49 22.71
C ARG A 164 0.56 -3.89 23.07
N PRO A 165 0.53 -4.86 22.14
CA PRO A 165 1.24 -6.12 22.29
C PRO A 165 2.71 -5.87 22.63
N ALA A 166 3.35 -6.82 23.34
CA ALA A 166 4.79 -6.73 23.56
C ALA A 166 5.55 -6.90 22.22
N PRO A 167 6.68 -6.20 22.03
CA PRO A 167 7.53 -6.40 20.85
C PRO A 167 7.93 -7.88 20.72
N THR A 168 7.64 -8.46 19.57
CA THR A 168 7.74 -9.90 19.31
C THR A 168 9.17 -10.37 19.04
N ALA A 169 10.12 -9.44 18.82
CA ALA A 169 11.56 -9.76 18.74
C ALA A 169 12.15 -10.34 20.05
N ASN A 170 11.42 -10.24 21.16
CA ASN A 170 11.81 -10.86 22.43
C ASN A 170 11.31 -12.30 22.59
N LEU A 171 10.56 -12.83 21.61
CA LEU A 171 10.04 -14.20 21.61
C LEU A 171 10.90 -15.10 20.71
N PRO A 172 11.66 -16.06 21.28
CA PRO A 172 12.53 -16.94 20.49
C PRO A 172 11.76 -17.65 19.38
N GLY A 173 12.27 -17.56 18.15
CA GLY A 173 11.67 -18.20 16.97
C GLY A 173 10.66 -17.34 16.21
N LEU A 174 10.26 -16.17 16.72
CA LEU A 174 9.23 -15.33 16.09
C LEU A 174 9.79 -14.09 15.36
N ASN A 175 11.11 -13.90 15.28
CA ASN A 175 11.69 -12.71 14.66
C ASN A 175 11.32 -12.54 13.18
N GLN A 176 11.27 -13.64 12.41
CA GLN A 176 10.85 -13.58 11.00
C GLN A 176 9.41 -13.11 10.89
N LEU A 177 8.55 -13.69 11.71
CA LEU A 177 7.13 -13.36 11.77
C LEU A 177 6.88 -11.90 12.18
N ALA A 178 7.59 -11.43 13.21
CA ALA A 178 7.56 -10.04 13.63
C ALA A 178 7.92 -9.12 12.46
N GLN A 179 9.04 -9.40 11.80
CA GLN A 179 9.53 -8.61 10.67
C GLN A 179 8.52 -8.55 9.51
N SER A 180 7.81 -9.65 9.22
CA SER A 180 6.80 -9.71 8.17
C SER A 180 5.67 -8.73 8.44
N TYR A 181 5.06 -8.78 9.62
CA TYR A 181 3.96 -7.86 9.91
C TYR A 181 4.40 -6.41 10.07
N THR A 182 5.63 -6.14 10.52
CA THR A 182 6.12 -4.76 10.54
C THR A 182 6.37 -4.22 9.13
N MET A 183 6.81 -5.06 8.18
CA MET A 183 6.86 -4.69 6.76
C MET A 183 5.47 -4.35 6.22
N GLU A 184 4.47 -5.18 6.49
CA GLU A 184 3.06 -4.93 6.13
C GLU A 184 2.55 -3.61 6.75
N THR A 185 2.77 -3.44 8.05
CA THR A 185 2.34 -2.24 8.79
C THR A 185 2.96 -0.97 8.22
N MET A 186 4.26 -1.00 7.91
CA MET A 186 4.95 0.14 7.33
C MET A 186 4.43 0.46 5.93
N LEU A 187 4.18 -0.55 5.09
CA LEU A 187 3.53 -0.37 3.80
C LEU A 187 2.16 0.30 3.96
N ASP A 188 1.35 -0.13 4.93
CA ASP A 188 0.01 0.42 5.18
C ASP A 188 0.01 1.89 5.60
N VAL A 189 0.85 2.27 6.58
CA VAL A 189 0.90 3.66 7.07
C VAL A 189 1.48 4.61 6.02
N GLU A 190 2.38 4.11 5.18
CA GLU A 190 3.02 4.88 4.10
C GLU A 190 2.08 5.06 2.90
N MET A 191 1.37 4.01 2.48
CA MET A 191 0.36 4.11 1.43
C MET A 191 -0.85 4.96 1.85
N THR A 192 -1.23 4.89 3.13
CA THR A 192 -2.20 5.83 3.72
C THR A 192 -1.72 7.27 3.64
N SER A 193 -0.43 7.51 3.96
CA SER A 193 0.19 8.83 3.86
C SER A 193 0.23 9.36 2.43
N ALA A 194 0.49 8.49 1.45
CA ALA A 194 0.48 8.82 0.03
C ALA A 194 -0.93 9.22 -0.46
N ALA A 195 -1.95 8.47 -0.08
CA ALA A 195 -3.34 8.73 -0.48
C ALA A 195 -3.92 9.97 0.19
N CYS A 196 -3.68 10.13 1.50
CA CYS A 196 -4.22 11.21 2.33
C CYS A 196 -3.17 11.85 3.23
N PRO A 197 -2.37 12.81 2.71
CA PRO A 197 -1.31 13.47 3.48
C PRO A 197 -1.78 14.20 4.75
N ARG A 198 -3.07 14.56 4.87
CA ARG A 198 -3.64 15.26 6.03
C ARG A 198 -4.44 14.36 6.97
N CYS A 199 -4.64 13.09 6.63
CA CYS A 199 -5.41 12.19 7.48
C CYS A 199 -4.65 11.86 8.75
N LYS A 200 -5.41 11.64 9.83
CA LYS A 200 -4.90 10.96 11.02
C LYS A 200 -4.81 9.47 10.75
N ILE A 201 -3.87 8.81 11.40
CA ILE A 201 -3.64 7.38 11.29
C ILE A 201 -3.81 6.76 12.68
N VAL A 202 -4.71 5.80 12.80
CA VAL A 202 -4.89 4.97 14.00
C VAL A 202 -4.44 3.56 13.67
N VAL A 203 -3.29 3.15 14.18
CA VAL A 203 -2.78 1.79 14.08
C VAL A 203 -3.30 0.97 15.26
N VAL A 204 -3.96 -0.14 14.98
CA VAL A 204 -4.54 -1.04 15.97
C VAL A 204 -3.86 -2.40 15.86
N GLU A 205 -3.02 -2.72 16.85
CA GLU A 205 -2.14 -3.89 16.86
C GLU A 205 -2.78 -5.08 17.58
N GLN A 206 -2.85 -6.20 16.87
CA GLN A 206 -3.32 -7.48 17.37
C GLN A 206 -2.16 -8.35 17.91
N PRO A 207 -2.42 -9.24 18.87
CA PRO A 207 -1.44 -10.24 19.27
C PRO A 207 -1.14 -11.19 18.11
N ILE A 208 0.11 -11.61 18.03
CA ILE A 208 0.63 -12.41 16.91
C ILE A 208 0.17 -13.88 16.96
N ASP A 209 -0.22 -14.37 18.14
CA ASP A 209 -0.33 -15.79 18.49
C ASP A 209 -1.24 -16.63 17.58
N LEU A 210 -2.49 -16.25 17.34
CA LEU A 210 -3.43 -17.09 16.58
C LEU A 210 -3.18 -17.05 15.06
N ILE A 211 -2.81 -15.89 14.53
CA ILE A 211 -2.54 -15.74 13.10
C ILE A 211 -1.18 -16.35 12.75
N ALA A 212 -0.17 -16.21 13.62
CA ALA A 212 1.14 -16.89 13.52
C ALA A 212 1.02 -18.39 13.29
N LEU A 213 0.15 -19.01 14.08
CA LEU A 213 0.00 -20.46 14.12
C LEU A 213 -0.85 -20.98 12.93
N GLY A 214 -1.32 -20.09 12.05
CA GLY A 214 -2.16 -20.44 10.91
C GLY A 214 -3.56 -20.85 11.35
N ALA A 215 -4.33 -19.94 11.95
CA ALA A 215 -5.68 -20.22 12.46
C ALA A 215 -6.58 -21.02 11.49
N GLY A 216 -6.54 -20.72 10.19
CA GLY A 216 -7.27 -21.49 9.17
C GLY A 216 -6.76 -22.94 9.00
N GLN A 217 -5.46 -23.17 9.14
CA GLN A 217 -4.85 -24.51 9.13
C GLN A 217 -5.15 -25.27 10.43
N LEU A 218 -5.26 -24.55 11.55
CA LEU A 218 -5.59 -25.12 12.85
C LEU A 218 -7.10 -25.33 13.09
N GLY A 219 -7.96 -24.93 12.14
CA GLY A 219 -9.41 -25.00 12.31
C GLY A 219 -9.96 -24.04 13.38
N LEU A 220 -9.25 -22.93 13.64
CA LEU A 220 -9.63 -21.86 14.56
C LEU A 220 -9.96 -20.51 13.86
N PRO A 221 -10.59 -20.48 12.67
CA PRO A 221 -10.78 -19.23 11.92
C PRO A 221 -11.63 -18.21 12.69
N GLN A 222 -12.58 -18.68 13.51
CA GLN A 222 -13.48 -17.80 14.26
C GLN A 222 -12.76 -16.94 15.31
N ALA A 223 -11.75 -17.48 16.00
CA ALA A 223 -11.05 -16.74 17.04
C ALA A 223 -10.17 -15.63 16.45
N ALA A 224 -9.51 -15.91 15.32
CA ALA A 224 -8.76 -14.89 14.58
C ALA A 224 -9.70 -13.79 14.06
N ALA A 225 -10.84 -14.17 13.48
CA ALA A 225 -11.82 -13.20 12.96
C ALA A 225 -12.46 -12.35 14.07
N GLN A 226 -12.61 -12.89 15.29
CA GLN A 226 -13.06 -12.11 16.46
C GLN A 226 -12.03 -11.05 16.89
N ASN A 227 -10.73 -11.38 16.85
CA ASN A 227 -9.68 -10.40 17.12
C ASN A 227 -9.66 -9.29 16.06
N GLU A 228 -9.79 -9.67 14.78
CA GLU A 228 -9.91 -8.74 13.65
C GLU A 228 -11.09 -7.78 13.83
N ALA A 229 -12.29 -8.35 14.03
CA ALA A 229 -13.50 -7.58 14.23
C ALA A 229 -13.38 -6.64 15.44
N THR A 230 -12.72 -7.08 16.51
CA THR A 230 -12.46 -6.24 17.68
C THR A 230 -11.55 -5.07 17.32
N ALA A 231 -10.48 -5.30 16.57
CA ALA A 231 -9.54 -4.28 16.14
C ALA A 231 -10.17 -3.27 15.17
N VAL A 232 -10.94 -3.72 14.18
CA VAL A 232 -11.72 -2.85 13.28
C VAL A 232 -12.67 -1.96 14.08
N ASN A 233 -13.45 -2.57 14.97
CA ASN A 233 -14.37 -1.83 15.83
C ASN A 233 -13.65 -0.84 16.75
N THR A 234 -12.44 -1.16 17.22
CA THR A 234 -11.60 -0.24 17.99
C THR A 234 -11.16 0.95 17.16
N ALA A 235 -10.68 0.74 15.93
CA ALA A 235 -10.30 1.83 15.03
C ALA A 235 -11.48 2.79 14.80
N ILE A 236 -12.67 2.24 14.54
CA ILE A 236 -13.91 3.02 14.35
C ILE A 236 -14.28 3.80 15.61
N ARG A 237 -14.23 3.18 16.80
CA ARG A 237 -14.48 3.87 18.09
C ARG A 237 -13.48 5.01 18.34
N LEU A 238 -12.26 4.88 17.83
CA LEU A 238 -11.22 5.92 17.89
C LEU A 238 -11.34 6.97 16.78
N GLY A 239 -12.40 6.89 15.98
CA GLY A 239 -12.79 7.92 15.01
C GLY A 239 -12.37 7.63 13.58
N ALA A 240 -11.94 6.41 13.24
CA ALA A 240 -11.69 6.00 11.86
C ALA A 240 -12.95 6.13 11.00
N ASN A 241 -12.83 6.84 9.88
CA ASN A 241 -13.88 6.93 8.85
C ASN A 241 -13.63 5.92 7.73
N ALA A 242 -12.39 5.46 7.58
CA ALA A 242 -12.03 4.34 6.75
C ALA A 242 -11.10 3.41 7.53
N VAL A 243 -11.18 2.10 7.30
CA VAL A 243 -10.33 1.09 7.93
C VAL A 243 -9.70 0.24 6.84
N SER A 244 -8.39 0.04 6.91
CA SER A 244 -7.62 -0.83 6.04
C SER A 244 -7.31 -2.15 6.73
N ILE A 245 -7.45 -3.24 5.97
CA ILE A 245 -7.03 -4.59 6.32
C ILE A 245 -6.17 -5.10 5.15
N SER A 246 -4.95 -5.54 5.43
CA SER A 246 -3.97 -5.94 4.40
C SER A 246 -3.49 -7.38 4.56
N TYR A 247 -4.31 -8.19 5.22
CA TYR A 247 -4.14 -9.64 5.36
C TYR A 247 -5.52 -10.31 5.39
N PHE A 248 -5.54 -11.62 5.22
CA PHE A 248 -6.75 -12.40 5.17
C PHE A 248 -6.81 -13.48 6.25
N ILE A 249 -8.04 -13.86 6.59
CA ILE A 249 -8.33 -15.06 7.36
C ILE A 249 -8.99 -16.06 6.43
N GLY A 250 -8.32 -17.18 6.18
CA GLY A 250 -8.90 -18.26 5.39
C GLY A 250 -10.14 -18.85 6.10
N ASN A 251 -11.20 -19.08 5.34
CA ASN A 251 -12.48 -19.60 5.86
C ASN A 251 -12.43 -21.07 6.37
N GLY A 252 -11.28 -21.74 6.30
CA GLY A 252 -11.00 -23.01 6.97
C GLY A 252 -11.90 -24.20 6.56
N ARG A 253 -12.35 -24.28 5.30
CA ARG A 253 -13.38 -25.26 4.84
C ARG A 253 -14.73 -25.13 5.56
N GLN A 254 -14.95 -24.06 6.33
CA GLN A 254 -16.16 -23.81 7.12
C GLN A 254 -16.73 -22.42 6.79
N PRO A 255 -17.13 -22.17 5.53
CA PRO A 255 -17.42 -20.82 5.03
C PRO A 255 -18.50 -20.08 5.84
N ASN A 256 -19.49 -20.79 6.38
CA ASN A 256 -20.63 -20.16 7.06
C ASN A 256 -20.28 -19.53 8.42
N ILE A 257 -19.18 -19.93 9.07
CA ILE A 257 -18.86 -19.47 10.44
C ILE A 257 -18.41 -18.00 10.47
N LEU A 258 -17.70 -17.55 9.42
CA LEU A 258 -17.19 -16.18 9.34
C LEU A 258 -18.13 -15.23 8.60
N THR A 259 -18.96 -15.78 7.71
CA THR A 259 -19.74 -15.02 6.72
C THR A 259 -21.19 -14.78 7.14
N SER A 260 -21.59 -15.23 8.34
CA SER A 260 -22.95 -15.05 8.84
C SER A 260 -23.01 -14.75 10.35
N GLY A 261 -24.14 -14.20 10.79
CA GLY A 261 -24.43 -13.91 12.20
C GLY A 261 -23.61 -12.75 12.77
N ALA A 262 -23.55 -12.69 14.11
CA ALA A 262 -23.02 -11.54 14.85
C ALA A 262 -21.57 -11.18 14.52
N LEU A 263 -20.73 -12.16 14.15
CA LEU A 263 -19.35 -11.88 13.76
C LEU A 263 -19.27 -11.13 12.44
N ALA A 264 -19.93 -11.63 11.40
CA ALA A 264 -19.99 -10.93 10.11
C ALA A 264 -20.62 -9.53 10.28
N GLU A 265 -21.78 -9.47 10.97
CA GLU A 265 -22.51 -8.22 11.22
C GLU A 265 -21.71 -7.21 12.05
N SER A 266 -20.73 -7.64 12.85
CA SER A 266 -19.87 -6.73 13.61
C SER A 266 -18.92 -5.88 12.74
N LEU A 267 -18.75 -6.25 11.47
CA LEU A 267 -18.05 -5.46 10.46
C LEU A 267 -19.00 -4.61 9.61
N TYR A 268 -20.32 -4.65 9.84
CA TYR A 268 -21.27 -3.82 9.11
C TYR A 268 -21.35 -2.40 9.71
N HIS A 269 -20.66 -1.45 9.08
CA HIS A 269 -20.58 -0.06 9.55
C HIS A 269 -20.95 0.94 8.44
N PRO A 270 -22.25 1.23 8.23
CA PRO A 270 -22.65 2.32 7.35
C PRO A 270 -22.00 3.65 7.74
N GLY A 271 -21.47 4.37 6.74
CA GLY A 271 -20.71 5.60 6.92
C GLY A 271 -19.21 5.40 7.20
N VAL A 272 -18.73 4.16 7.27
CA VAL A 272 -17.29 3.82 7.37
C VAL A 272 -16.89 2.94 6.19
N ALA A 273 -15.81 3.29 5.50
CA ALA A 273 -15.26 2.46 4.45
C ALA A 273 -14.31 1.41 5.04
N ILE A 274 -14.75 0.16 5.15
CA ILE A 274 -13.87 -0.96 5.52
C ILE A 274 -13.37 -1.57 4.22
N VAL A 275 -12.04 -1.52 4.04
CA VAL A 275 -11.35 -1.94 2.82
C VAL A 275 -10.41 -3.07 3.16
N GLU A 276 -10.42 -4.13 2.36
CA GLU A 276 -9.44 -5.20 2.45
C GLU A 276 -8.81 -5.49 1.09
N ALA A 277 -7.52 -5.82 1.10
CA ALA A 277 -6.81 -6.40 -0.02
C ALA A 277 -7.52 -7.65 -0.56
N SER A 278 -7.71 -7.74 -1.88
CA SER A 278 -8.34 -8.92 -2.49
C SER A 278 -7.51 -10.20 -2.34
N GLY A 279 -6.18 -10.06 -2.23
CA GLY A 279 -5.18 -11.13 -2.17
C GLY A 279 -4.27 -11.17 -3.41
N ASP A 280 -3.21 -11.99 -3.33
CA ASP A 280 -2.11 -12.00 -4.31
C ASP A 280 -1.98 -13.33 -5.08
N TYR A 281 -3.10 -14.04 -5.23
CA TYR A 281 -3.18 -15.43 -5.72
C TYR A 281 -3.76 -15.58 -7.12
N GLY A 282 -4.22 -14.48 -7.74
CA GLY A 282 -4.94 -14.52 -9.00
C GLY A 282 -6.37 -15.03 -8.87
N PHE A 283 -6.91 -15.61 -9.95
CA PHE A 283 -8.28 -16.12 -9.91
C PHE A 283 -8.43 -17.28 -8.91
N LEU A 284 -9.18 -17.02 -7.84
CA LEU A 284 -9.42 -17.97 -6.75
C LEU A 284 -10.43 -19.05 -7.13
N GLY A 285 -11.28 -18.78 -8.12
CA GLY A 285 -12.37 -19.67 -8.51
C GLY A 285 -13.73 -19.17 -8.08
N THR A 286 -14.72 -20.04 -8.22
CA THR A 286 -16.11 -19.75 -7.89
C THR A 286 -16.65 -20.59 -6.73
N ALA A 287 -15.82 -21.39 -6.07
CA ALA A 287 -16.27 -22.16 -4.92
C ALA A 287 -16.22 -21.30 -3.65
N ALA A 288 -17.19 -21.52 -2.77
CA ALA A 288 -17.32 -20.79 -1.51
C ALA A 288 -16.08 -20.89 -0.60
N ALA A 289 -15.33 -21.99 -0.70
CA ALA A 289 -14.14 -22.21 0.11
C ALA A 289 -12.92 -21.43 -0.37
N ASP A 290 -12.97 -20.85 -1.58
CA ASP A 290 -11.79 -20.28 -2.24
C ASP A 290 -11.58 -18.79 -1.90
N GLN A 291 -12.52 -18.15 -1.21
CA GLN A 291 -12.46 -16.72 -0.92
C GLN A 291 -11.87 -16.41 0.46
N ASN A 292 -11.36 -15.19 0.57
CA ASN A 292 -10.71 -14.63 1.74
C ASN A 292 -11.70 -13.76 2.54
N TRP A 293 -11.64 -13.88 3.86
CA TRP A 293 -12.42 -13.06 4.79
C TRP A 293 -11.54 -11.96 5.39
N PRO A 294 -12.08 -10.74 5.65
CA PRO A 294 -13.48 -10.32 5.43
C PRO A 294 -13.89 -9.80 4.04
N GLN A 295 -13.05 -9.87 3.00
CA GLN A 295 -13.29 -9.10 1.77
C GLN A 295 -14.53 -9.61 1.09
N GLU A 296 -14.81 -10.91 1.20
CA GLU A 296 -16.04 -11.54 0.72
C GLU A 296 -17.34 -11.02 1.36
N LEU A 297 -17.32 -10.25 2.45
CA LEU A 297 -18.55 -9.72 3.05
C LEU A 297 -19.21 -8.66 2.15
N PRO A 298 -20.56 -8.58 2.10
CA PRO A 298 -21.26 -7.62 1.23
C PRO A 298 -20.99 -6.15 1.53
N TRP A 299 -20.55 -5.85 2.75
CA TRP A 299 -20.28 -4.49 3.25
C TRP A 299 -18.78 -4.18 3.41
N VAL A 300 -17.90 -5.05 2.90
CA VAL A 300 -16.46 -4.79 2.83
C VAL A 300 -16.07 -4.54 1.38
N ILE A 301 -15.24 -3.52 1.18
CA ILE A 301 -14.73 -3.11 -0.13
C ILE A 301 -13.49 -3.95 -0.42
N SER A 302 -13.53 -4.74 -1.51
CA SER A 302 -12.39 -5.53 -1.96
C SER A 302 -11.50 -4.73 -2.89
N ALA A 303 -10.25 -4.50 -2.47
CA ALA A 303 -9.23 -3.76 -3.18
C ALA A 303 -8.33 -4.69 -4.00
N GLY A 304 -8.52 -4.70 -5.32
CA GLY A 304 -7.63 -5.36 -6.26
C GLY A 304 -6.37 -4.55 -6.56
N GLY A 305 -5.59 -5.03 -7.52
CA GLY A 305 -4.27 -4.51 -7.83
C GLY A 305 -3.99 -4.33 -9.32
N VAL A 306 -3.35 -3.21 -9.66
CA VAL A 306 -2.80 -2.93 -10.99
C VAL A 306 -1.28 -2.79 -10.97
N GLU A 307 -0.66 -3.09 -12.10
CA GLU A 307 0.70 -2.69 -12.41
C GLU A 307 0.69 -1.34 -13.12
N LEU A 308 1.57 -0.44 -12.67
CA LEU A 308 1.81 0.87 -13.26
C LEU A 308 3.15 0.86 -13.99
N THR A 309 3.14 1.22 -15.26
CA THR A 309 4.36 1.41 -16.06
C THR A 309 4.34 2.76 -16.74
N SER A 310 5.51 3.30 -17.05
CA SER A 310 5.68 4.59 -17.70
C SER A 310 6.83 4.55 -18.70
N ALA A 311 6.54 4.96 -19.94
CA ALA A 311 7.54 5.12 -21.00
C ALA A 311 8.17 6.52 -21.03
N ASP A 312 7.66 7.48 -20.24
CA ASP A 312 8.01 8.90 -20.35
C ASP A 312 8.68 9.45 -19.07
N GLY A 313 9.21 8.57 -18.22
CA GLY A 313 9.92 8.95 -17.01
C GLY A 313 9.00 9.25 -15.82
N GLY A 314 7.82 8.64 -15.78
CA GLY A 314 6.83 8.78 -14.70
C GLY A 314 5.92 9.99 -14.84
N ARG A 315 5.86 10.63 -16.03
CA ARG A 315 4.93 11.74 -16.29
C ARG A 315 3.52 11.22 -16.56
N THR A 316 3.40 10.09 -17.25
CA THR A 316 2.15 9.36 -17.47
C THR A 316 2.33 7.89 -17.14
N PHE A 317 1.23 7.21 -16.80
CA PHE A 317 1.24 5.80 -16.42
C PHE A 317 0.22 5.00 -17.19
N ASP A 318 0.69 3.95 -17.86
CA ASP A 318 -0.12 2.85 -18.35
C ASP A 318 -0.52 1.96 -17.17
N LYS A 319 -1.74 1.44 -17.22
CA LYS A 319 -2.32 0.60 -16.17
C LYS A 319 -2.75 -0.72 -16.75
N LYS A 320 -2.39 -1.80 -16.07
CA LYS A 320 -2.78 -3.17 -16.43
C LYS A 320 -3.13 -3.96 -15.19
N ALA A 321 -4.07 -4.89 -15.31
CA ALA A 321 -4.33 -5.86 -14.26
C ALA A 321 -3.03 -6.52 -13.82
N TRP A 322 -2.80 -6.58 -12.51
CA TRP A 322 -1.59 -7.18 -12.00
C TRP A 322 -1.67 -8.71 -12.11
N GLY A 323 -0.79 -9.26 -12.93
CA GLY A 323 -0.53 -10.70 -12.97
C GLY A 323 0.76 -11.02 -13.70
N LYS A 324 1.75 -11.60 -13.00
CA LYS A 324 3.04 -11.98 -13.60
C LYS A 324 3.60 -13.28 -13.06
N VAL A 325 4.33 -13.96 -13.95
CA VAL A 325 5.27 -15.01 -13.57
C VAL A 325 6.56 -14.31 -13.14
N GLU A 326 6.94 -14.51 -11.88
CA GLU A 326 8.19 -14.03 -11.31
C GLU A 326 9.39 -14.82 -11.85
N VAL A 327 10.61 -14.30 -11.70
CA VAL A 327 11.85 -14.97 -12.18
C VAL A 327 12.01 -16.39 -11.63
N THR A 328 11.43 -16.67 -10.47
CA THR A 328 11.42 -17.98 -9.80
C THR A 328 10.40 -18.98 -10.38
N GLY A 329 9.56 -18.55 -11.32
CA GLY A 329 8.45 -19.35 -11.85
C GLY A 329 7.17 -19.28 -11.02
N LYS A 330 7.16 -18.59 -9.87
CA LYS A 330 5.93 -18.35 -9.08
C LYS A 330 5.03 -17.36 -9.83
N TYR A 331 3.74 -17.65 -9.94
CA TYR A 331 2.75 -16.70 -10.43
C TYR A 331 2.17 -15.91 -9.26
N MET A 332 2.11 -14.58 -9.40
CA MET A 332 1.49 -13.66 -8.44
C MET A 332 0.61 -12.69 -9.20
N ALA A 333 -0.60 -12.45 -8.67
CA ALA A 333 -1.59 -11.63 -9.35
C ALA A 333 -2.66 -11.14 -8.38
N SER A 334 -3.31 -10.03 -8.72
CA SER A 334 -4.47 -9.55 -7.98
C SER A 334 -5.56 -10.62 -7.94
N SER A 335 -6.06 -10.92 -6.75
CA SER A 335 -7.10 -11.90 -6.59
C SER A 335 -8.45 -11.44 -7.13
N SER A 336 -9.26 -12.41 -7.54
CA SER A 336 -10.66 -12.22 -7.94
C SER A 336 -11.41 -13.54 -7.76
N GLY A 337 -12.74 -13.48 -7.81
CA GLY A 337 -13.57 -14.68 -7.81
C GLY A 337 -14.96 -14.42 -7.26
N CYS A 338 -15.62 -15.51 -6.85
CA CYS A 338 -17.00 -15.45 -6.37
C CYS A 338 -17.13 -15.97 -4.95
N ALA A 339 -17.82 -15.23 -4.09
CA ALA A 339 -18.27 -15.72 -2.79
C ALA A 339 -19.69 -16.27 -2.92
N THR A 340 -19.82 -17.50 -3.43
CA THR A 340 -21.11 -18.12 -3.82
C THR A 340 -22.07 -18.45 -2.67
N MET A 341 -21.71 -18.12 -1.42
CA MET A 341 -22.58 -18.25 -0.25
C MET A 341 -23.12 -16.92 0.25
N LEU A 342 -22.68 -15.81 -0.34
CA LEU A 342 -23.02 -14.46 0.08
C LEU A 342 -23.87 -13.76 -0.98
N PRO A 343 -24.77 -12.85 -0.58
CA PRO A 343 -25.47 -12.00 -1.53
C PRO A 343 -24.46 -11.10 -2.24
N PRO A 344 -24.84 -10.46 -3.36
CA PRO A 344 -24.01 -9.44 -4.00
C PRO A 344 -23.57 -8.37 -2.99
N ALA A 345 -22.39 -7.78 -3.22
CA ALA A 345 -21.96 -6.66 -2.38
C ALA A 345 -22.96 -5.49 -2.45
N ASN A 346 -23.01 -4.68 -1.41
CA ASN A 346 -23.97 -3.58 -1.33
C ASN A 346 -23.76 -2.61 -2.51
N GLY A 347 -24.79 -2.48 -3.34
CA GLY A 347 -24.76 -1.68 -4.57
C GLY A 347 -24.13 -2.35 -5.79
N GLN A 348 -23.62 -3.58 -5.69
CA GLN A 348 -23.06 -4.33 -6.83
C GLN A 348 -24.14 -4.56 -7.89
N PRO A 349 -23.91 -4.16 -9.16
CA PRO A 349 -24.90 -4.31 -10.23
C PRO A 349 -25.28 -5.77 -10.48
N SER A 350 -26.54 -6.01 -10.83
CA SER A 350 -27.02 -7.36 -11.16
C SER A 350 -26.22 -8.01 -12.30
N ALA A 351 -25.79 -7.22 -13.29
CA ALA A 351 -24.93 -7.69 -14.38
C ALA A 351 -23.56 -8.19 -13.88
N VAL A 352 -23.00 -7.58 -12.83
CA VAL A 352 -21.74 -8.04 -12.20
C VAL A 352 -21.99 -9.31 -11.41
N SER A 353 -22.97 -9.30 -10.51
CA SER A 353 -23.28 -10.47 -9.69
C SER A 353 -23.71 -11.71 -10.51
N ALA A 354 -24.28 -11.52 -11.70
CA ALA A 354 -24.62 -12.60 -12.62
C ALA A 354 -23.40 -13.40 -13.08
N LEU A 355 -22.20 -12.81 -13.13
CA LEU A 355 -20.95 -13.51 -13.41
C LEU A 355 -20.62 -14.55 -12.32
N CYS A 356 -21.16 -14.34 -11.12
CA CYS A 356 -21.06 -15.21 -9.97
C CYS A 356 -22.39 -15.89 -9.62
N GLY A 357 -23.31 -16.04 -10.59
CA GLY A 357 -24.58 -16.72 -10.36
C GLY A 357 -25.55 -15.97 -9.43
N GLY A 358 -25.43 -14.65 -9.32
CA GLY A 358 -26.22 -13.82 -8.41
C GLY A 358 -25.57 -13.61 -7.04
N HIS A 359 -24.29 -13.93 -6.90
CA HIS A 359 -23.52 -13.79 -5.66
C HIS A 359 -22.46 -12.70 -5.78
N ARG A 360 -21.79 -12.41 -4.66
CA ARG A 360 -20.71 -11.42 -4.62
C ARG A 360 -19.56 -11.80 -5.56
N ALA A 361 -19.22 -10.87 -6.43
CA ALA A 361 -18.02 -10.91 -7.25
C ALA A 361 -16.94 -9.98 -6.68
N ALA A 362 -15.70 -10.45 -6.59
CA ALA A 362 -14.51 -9.65 -6.26
C ALA A 362 -13.64 -9.45 -7.50
N SER A 363 -12.93 -8.33 -7.65
CA SER A 363 -12.79 -7.19 -6.70
C SER A 363 -13.80 -6.05 -6.96
N ASP A 364 -13.87 -5.04 -6.08
CA ASP A 364 -14.75 -3.87 -6.27
C ASP A 364 -14.04 -2.71 -7.01
N ILE A 365 -12.81 -2.41 -6.61
CA ILE A 365 -11.94 -1.36 -7.18
C ILE A 365 -10.48 -1.78 -7.01
N SER A 366 -9.57 -1.23 -7.80
CA SER A 366 -8.13 -1.51 -7.69
C SER A 366 -7.30 -0.24 -7.50
N ALA A 367 -6.10 -0.40 -6.93
CA ALA A 367 -5.06 0.61 -6.93
C ALA A 367 -3.70 -0.02 -7.26
N ALA A 368 -2.60 0.72 -7.09
CA ALA A 368 -1.28 0.21 -7.39
C ALA A 368 -0.92 -0.94 -6.45
N ALA A 369 -0.48 -2.06 -7.02
CA ALA A 369 -0.08 -3.24 -6.25
C ALA A 369 1.38 -3.64 -6.51
N THR A 370 2.15 -2.89 -7.30
CA THR A 370 3.54 -3.27 -7.62
C THR A 370 4.47 -2.07 -7.70
N ASN A 371 5.76 -2.36 -7.47
CA ASN A 371 6.87 -1.42 -7.62
C ASN A 371 6.80 -0.20 -6.69
N LEU A 372 6.20 -0.33 -5.51
CA LEU A 372 5.98 0.79 -4.58
C LEU A 372 7.19 1.00 -3.68
N ALA A 373 7.61 2.25 -3.50
CA ALA A 373 8.66 2.57 -2.54
C ALA A 373 8.10 2.48 -1.11
N PHE A 374 8.80 1.79 -0.23
CA PHE A 374 8.50 1.79 1.20
C PHE A 374 9.78 1.89 2.04
N TYR A 375 9.69 2.39 3.27
CA TYR A 375 10.80 2.53 4.19
C TYR A 375 10.60 1.70 5.46
N LEU A 376 11.63 0.97 5.88
CA LEU A 376 11.59 0.18 7.12
C LEU A 376 13.00 -0.02 7.67
N THR A 377 13.14 0.09 8.99
CA THR A 377 14.38 -0.20 9.72
C THR A 377 14.27 -1.33 10.73
N TYR A 378 13.06 -1.68 11.16
CA TYR A 378 12.88 -2.80 12.08
C TYR A 378 12.94 -4.15 11.34
N LEU A 379 14.14 -4.75 11.34
CA LEU A 379 14.44 -6.01 10.66
C LEU A 379 14.99 -7.09 11.60
N PRO A 380 14.25 -7.52 12.65
CA PRO A 380 14.75 -8.39 13.71
C PRO A 380 15.18 -9.80 13.23
N ALA A 381 14.76 -10.23 12.04
CA ALA A 381 15.16 -11.53 11.50
C ALA A 381 16.46 -11.48 10.69
N THR A 382 16.74 -10.36 10.03
CA THR A 382 17.90 -10.22 9.15
C THR A 382 19.01 -9.37 9.76
N GLY A 383 18.72 -8.54 10.77
CA GLY A 383 19.68 -7.69 11.47
C GLY A 383 20.37 -6.64 10.59
N GLY A 384 19.85 -6.38 9.39
CA GLY A 384 20.36 -5.37 8.47
C GLY A 384 19.98 -3.94 8.88
N PRO A 385 20.62 -2.90 8.32
CA PRO A 385 20.40 -1.50 8.71
C PRO A 385 19.02 -0.93 8.29
N GLY A 386 18.19 -1.70 7.58
CA GLY A 386 16.97 -1.18 6.96
C GLY A 386 17.24 -0.33 5.73
N GLY A 387 16.19 0.37 5.26
CA GLY A 387 16.28 1.36 4.20
C GLY A 387 15.07 1.39 3.28
N TRP A 388 15.25 1.98 2.10
CA TRP A 388 14.22 2.02 1.06
C TRP A 388 14.16 0.70 0.31
N GLY A 389 13.01 0.04 0.39
CA GLY A 389 12.67 -1.17 -0.37
C GLY A 389 11.67 -0.90 -1.49
N ILE A 390 11.32 -1.98 -2.19
CA ILE A 390 10.28 -1.96 -3.22
C ILE A 390 9.27 -3.07 -2.90
N ALA A 391 8.04 -2.68 -2.60
CA ALA A 391 6.94 -3.55 -2.21
C ALA A 391 5.97 -3.84 -3.36
N LEU A 392 5.28 -4.97 -3.23
CA LEU A 392 4.22 -5.48 -4.09
C LEU A 392 3.16 -6.17 -3.23
N GLY A 393 1.95 -6.23 -3.77
CA GLY A 393 0.78 -6.85 -3.18
C GLY A 393 -0.44 -5.96 -3.20
N THR A 394 -1.62 -6.56 -3.24
CA THR A 394 -2.90 -5.85 -3.04
C THR A 394 -3.03 -5.30 -1.63
N SER A 395 -2.22 -5.82 -0.70
CA SER A 395 -1.81 -5.19 0.56
C SER A 395 -1.61 -3.68 0.45
N ALA A 396 -0.93 -3.18 -0.58
CA ALA A 396 -0.72 -1.74 -0.73
C ALA A 396 -1.95 -0.97 -1.25
N SER A 397 -2.85 -1.66 -1.94
CA SER A 397 -4.05 -1.06 -2.53
C SER A 397 -5.12 -0.77 -1.47
N SER A 398 -5.28 -1.66 -0.49
CA SER A 398 -6.21 -1.51 0.65
C SER A 398 -6.03 -0.18 1.43
N PRO A 399 -4.85 0.14 1.98
CA PRO A 399 -4.61 1.37 2.75
C PRO A 399 -4.65 2.61 1.86
N TYR A 400 -4.27 2.48 0.58
CA TYR A 400 -4.36 3.58 -0.37
C TYR A 400 -5.83 3.95 -0.63
N ILE A 401 -6.69 2.97 -0.93
CA ILE A 401 -8.13 3.19 -1.14
C ILE A 401 -8.80 3.68 0.15
N ALA A 402 -8.48 3.12 1.32
CA ALA A 402 -8.97 3.62 2.61
C ALA A 402 -8.57 5.09 2.84
N GLY A 403 -7.33 5.45 2.49
CA GLY A 403 -6.85 6.84 2.49
C GLY A 403 -7.66 7.75 1.57
N LEU A 404 -8.01 7.31 0.37
CA LEU A 404 -8.84 8.11 -0.55
C LEU A 404 -10.27 8.33 -0.01
N TYR A 405 -10.86 7.31 0.63
CA TYR A 405 -12.14 7.48 1.34
C TYR A 405 -12.02 8.50 2.48
N ALA A 406 -10.98 8.43 3.31
CA ALA A 406 -10.79 9.40 4.39
C ALA A 406 -10.49 10.82 3.88
N ARG A 407 -9.82 10.93 2.72
CA ARG A 407 -9.51 12.20 2.04
C ARG A 407 -10.74 12.86 1.42
N ALA A 408 -11.63 12.07 0.82
CA ALA A 408 -12.82 12.57 0.14
C ALA A 408 -14.04 12.71 1.07
N GLY A 409 -14.20 11.77 1.99
CA GLY A 409 -15.31 11.63 2.93
C GLY A 409 -16.09 10.34 2.72
N THR A 410 -16.76 9.85 3.77
CA THR A 410 -17.46 8.55 3.75
C THR A 410 -18.98 8.68 3.87
N ALA A 411 -19.52 9.86 3.52
CA ALA A 411 -20.96 10.07 3.53
C ALA A 411 -21.66 9.13 2.55
N GLY A 412 -22.68 8.40 3.01
CA GLY A 412 -23.43 7.46 2.19
C GLY A 412 -22.70 6.16 1.84
N VAL A 413 -21.50 5.92 2.39
CA VAL A 413 -20.82 4.62 2.29
C VAL A 413 -21.67 3.55 2.98
N ASP A 414 -21.93 2.49 2.25
CA ASP A 414 -22.59 1.27 2.69
C ASP A 414 -21.99 0.13 1.85
N GLY A 415 -20.89 -0.44 2.34
CA GLY A 415 -20.02 -1.29 1.52
C GLY A 415 -19.48 -0.54 0.29
N PRO A 416 -19.34 -1.21 -0.86
CA PRO A 416 -18.84 -0.60 -2.10
C PRO A 416 -19.90 0.22 -2.88
N ASN A 417 -21.08 0.49 -2.30
CA ASN A 417 -22.20 1.13 -3.00
C ASN A 417 -21.87 2.48 -3.67
N THR A 418 -20.96 3.26 -3.07
CA THR A 418 -20.51 4.56 -3.56
C THR A 418 -19.68 4.44 -4.83
N LEU A 419 -18.87 3.38 -4.95
CA LEU A 419 -18.08 3.09 -6.14
C LEU A 419 -18.99 2.76 -7.33
N TYR A 420 -19.99 1.90 -7.12
CA TYR A 420 -20.95 1.51 -8.17
C TYR A 420 -21.90 2.64 -8.60
N GLN A 421 -21.95 3.73 -7.84
CA GLN A 421 -22.74 4.93 -8.14
C GLN A 421 -21.84 6.14 -8.44
N ALA A 422 -20.54 5.92 -8.63
CA ALA A 422 -19.58 6.97 -8.89
C ALA A 422 -19.96 7.76 -10.15
N PRO A 423 -19.74 9.08 -10.18
CA PRO A 423 -19.92 9.88 -11.38
C PRO A 423 -19.09 9.35 -12.55
N ALA A 424 -19.59 9.52 -13.77
CA ALA A 424 -18.83 9.18 -14.98
C ALA A 424 -17.47 9.88 -15.00
N GLY A 425 -16.40 9.14 -15.27
CA GLY A 425 -15.02 9.64 -15.30
C GLY A 425 -14.34 9.77 -13.93
N ALA A 426 -14.99 9.36 -12.84
CA ALA A 426 -14.37 9.31 -11.51
C ALA A 426 -13.56 8.02 -11.26
N ILE A 427 -13.74 7.03 -12.12
CA ILE A 427 -12.99 5.77 -12.15
C ILE A 427 -12.48 5.60 -13.58
N GLU A 428 -11.18 5.30 -13.71
CA GLU A 428 -10.55 4.95 -14.99
C GLU A 428 -10.59 3.43 -15.14
N ASP A 429 -11.28 2.98 -16.18
CA ASP A 429 -11.43 1.57 -16.54
C ASP A 429 -10.09 0.99 -17.03
N VAL A 430 -9.68 -0.15 -16.48
CA VAL A 430 -8.43 -0.82 -16.84
C VAL A 430 -8.75 -2.01 -17.72
N THR A 431 -8.71 -1.82 -19.04
CA THR A 431 -9.23 -2.81 -19.99
C THR A 431 -8.21 -3.84 -20.48
N SER A 432 -7.11 -4.07 -19.75
CA SER A 432 -6.06 -4.98 -20.21
C SER A 432 -5.29 -5.67 -19.09
N GLY A 433 -4.80 -6.87 -19.39
CA GLY A 433 -4.11 -7.74 -18.44
C GLY A 433 -4.99 -8.90 -17.99
N SER A 434 -4.43 -9.75 -17.16
CA SER A 434 -5.13 -10.92 -16.60
C SER A 434 -4.47 -11.33 -15.30
N ASN A 435 -5.27 -11.86 -14.39
CA ASN A 435 -4.81 -12.44 -13.12
C ASN A 435 -4.77 -13.98 -13.15
N THR A 436 -4.70 -14.57 -14.34
CA THR A 436 -4.35 -15.97 -14.53
C THR A 436 -3.11 -16.09 -15.42
N GLN A 437 -2.28 -17.09 -15.15
CA GLN A 437 -1.03 -17.30 -15.90
C GLN A 437 -1.25 -17.55 -17.39
N THR A 438 -2.40 -18.15 -17.76
CA THR A 438 -2.76 -18.54 -19.12
C THR A 438 -3.89 -17.69 -19.71
N GLY A 439 -4.16 -16.51 -19.12
CA GLY A 439 -5.23 -15.63 -19.56
C GLY A 439 -6.61 -16.30 -19.50
N ALA A 440 -7.43 -16.10 -20.53
CA ALA A 440 -8.78 -16.67 -20.58
C ALA A 440 -8.83 -18.19 -20.33
N ALA A 441 -7.82 -18.95 -20.76
CA ALA A 441 -7.76 -20.40 -20.54
C ALA A 441 -7.59 -20.77 -19.05
N GLY A 442 -7.04 -19.85 -18.24
CA GLY A 442 -6.87 -20.04 -16.80
C GLY A 442 -8.15 -19.83 -16.00
N CYS A 443 -9.22 -19.34 -16.63
CA CYS A 443 -10.49 -19.03 -15.97
C CYS A 443 -11.39 -20.27 -15.72
N LYS A 444 -10.93 -21.48 -16.08
CA LYS A 444 -11.46 -22.80 -15.67
C LYS A 444 -12.99 -22.86 -15.50
N ASP A 445 -13.71 -22.80 -16.63
CA ASP A 445 -15.18 -22.86 -16.73
C ASP A 445 -15.97 -21.70 -16.09
N ALA A 446 -15.29 -20.68 -15.57
CA ALA A 446 -15.91 -19.44 -15.11
C ALA A 446 -15.99 -18.39 -16.24
N PRO A 447 -16.89 -17.39 -16.14
CA PRO A 447 -16.91 -16.28 -17.07
C PRO A 447 -15.56 -15.59 -17.20
N VAL A 448 -15.07 -15.39 -18.42
CA VAL A 448 -13.74 -14.81 -18.72
C VAL A 448 -13.52 -13.45 -18.06
N ALA A 449 -14.59 -12.66 -17.90
CA ALA A 449 -14.55 -11.36 -17.21
C ALA A 449 -14.06 -11.46 -15.76
N LEU A 450 -14.11 -12.64 -15.12
CA LEU A 450 -13.54 -12.83 -13.79
C LEU A 450 -12.01 -12.91 -13.79
N CYS A 451 -11.37 -13.13 -14.94
CA CYS A 451 -9.91 -13.34 -15.00
C CYS A 451 -9.15 -12.42 -15.95
N VAL A 452 -9.84 -11.85 -16.93
CA VAL A 452 -9.23 -11.05 -17.99
C VAL A 452 -9.91 -9.70 -18.01
N SER A 453 -9.10 -8.65 -17.95
CA SER A 453 -9.63 -7.30 -17.92
C SER A 453 -10.15 -6.85 -19.28
N GLY A 454 -11.20 -6.05 -19.26
CA GLY A 454 -11.95 -5.62 -20.43
C GLY A 454 -12.87 -4.44 -20.09
N PRO A 455 -13.67 -3.95 -21.04
CA PRO A 455 -14.51 -2.79 -20.79
C PRO A 455 -15.54 -3.02 -19.66
N GLY A 456 -15.60 -2.07 -18.73
CA GLY A 456 -16.51 -2.09 -17.59
C GLY A 456 -15.93 -2.85 -16.39
N TRP A 457 -16.79 -3.52 -15.63
CA TRP A 457 -16.32 -4.30 -14.49
C TRP A 457 -15.63 -5.59 -14.97
N ASP A 458 -14.47 -5.89 -14.39
CA ASP A 458 -13.80 -7.17 -14.50
C ASP A 458 -13.24 -7.65 -13.14
N GLY A 459 -13.05 -8.95 -12.97
CA GLY A 459 -12.58 -9.54 -11.73
C GLY A 459 -11.20 -9.01 -11.30
N PRO A 460 -10.19 -8.96 -12.19
CA PRO A 460 -8.85 -8.51 -11.81
C PRO A 460 -8.78 -7.05 -11.32
N THR A 461 -9.64 -6.16 -11.84
CA THR A 461 -9.57 -4.72 -11.54
C THR A 461 -10.83 -4.09 -10.92
N GLY A 462 -11.88 -4.88 -10.75
CA GLY A 462 -13.18 -4.38 -10.32
C GLY A 462 -13.73 -3.35 -11.32
N LEU A 463 -14.12 -2.17 -10.82
CA LEU A 463 -14.52 -1.04 -11.65
C LEU A 463 -13.35 -0.34 -12.37
N GLY A 464 -12.10 -0.72 -12.08
CA GLY A 464 -10.89 -0.05 -12.55
C GLY A 464 -10.14 0.63 -11.39
N VAL A 465 -9.55 1.79 -11.65
CA VAL A 465 -8.77 2.55 -10.65
C VAL A 465 -9.32 3.95 -10.39
N PRO A 466 -8.98 4.59 -9.27
CA PRO A 466 -9.34 5.98 -9.02
C PRO A 466 -8.89 6.93 -10.14
N HIS A 467 -9.78 7.84 -10.52
CA HIS A 467 -9.45 8.99 -11.35
C HIS A 467 -9.92 10.27 -10.63
N GLY A 468 -9.03 10.82 -9.82
CA GLY A 468 -9.34 11.84 -8.83
C GLY A 468 -10.03 11.27 -7.59
N LEU A 469 -10.84 12.11 -6.92
CA LEU A 469 -11.55 11.75 -5.70
C LEU A 469 -13.05 11.48 -5.90
N GLY A 470 -13.57 11.63 -7.13
CA GLY A 470 -15.01 11.64 -7.39
C GLY A 470 -15.73 10.35 -7.00
N ALA A 471 -15.05 9.20 -7.05
CA ALA A 471 -15.63 7.90 -6.69
C ALA A 471 -15.86 7.77 -5.16
N PHE A 472 -15.20 8.62 -4.39
CA PHE A 472 -15.20 8.61 -2.92
C PHE A 472 -15.96 9.81 -2.35
N GLN A 473 -16.58 10.65 -3.18
CA GLN A 473 -17.32 11.83 -2.75
C GLN A 473 -18.82 11.61 -2.91
N ARG A 474 -19.58 11.88 -1.86
CA ARG A 474 -21.01 12.20 -1.95
C ARG A 474 -21.37 13.37 -1.05
#